data_AF-A0A7J4G635-F1
#
_entry.id   AF-A0A7J4G635-F1
#
_cell.length_a   1.000
_cell.length_b   1.000
_cell.length_c   1.000
_cell.angle_alpha   90.00
_cell.angle_beta   90.00
_cell.angle_gamma   90.00
#
_symmetry.space_group_name_H-M   'P 1'
#
loop_
_entity.id
_entity.type
_entity.pdbx_description
1 polymer ?
#
loop_
_entity_poly.entity_id
_entity_poly.type
_entity_poly.pdbx_seq_one_letter_code
_entity_poly.pdbx_strand_id
1 'polypeptide(L)'
;MNTVNYYSNEKLQEILWKFGRNREIVARNQDGIYFKRPSMLLYPKDIVEQVKAGAFSFHCSVEYWKNPLLINERNYSEQRIGFDWV
;
A
#
# COMPACT_ATOMS: atom_id res chain seq x y z
N MET A 1 1.04 -16.24 -15.92
CA MET A 1 0.27 -16.19 -14.66
C MET A 1 -0.50 -14.87 -14.65
N ASN A 2 -1.83 -14.89 -14.53
CA ASN A 2 -2.61 -13.66 -14.56
C ASN A 2 -2.55 -12.97 -13.17
N THR A 3 -1.95 -11.78 -13.09
CA THR A 3 -1.80 -11.01 -11.84
C THR A 3 -3.14 -10.78 -11.15
N VAL A 4 -4.21 -10.54 -11.92
CA VAL A 4 -5.58 -10.41 -11.39
C VAL A 4 -5.98 -11.69 -10.66
N ASN A 5 -5.78 -12.87 -11.26
CA ASN A 5 -6.15 -14.14 -10.63
C ASN A 5 -5.39 -14.38 -9.31
N TYR A 6 -4.11 -14.00 -9.24
CA TYR A 6 -3.32 -14.12 -8.01
C TYR A 6 -3.87 -13.23 -6.89
N TYR A 7 -4.13 -11.95 -7.20
CA TYR A 7 -4.64 -11.00 -6.22
C TYR A 7 -6.16 -11.10 -5.96
N SER A 8 -6.91 -11.87 -6.75
CA SER A 8 -8.31 -12.22 -6.45
C SER A 8 -8.48 -13.13 -5.23
N ASN A 9 -7.39 -13.67 -4.67
CA ASN A 9 -7.44 -14.43 -3.43
C ASN A 9 -7.78 -13.54 -2.24
N GLU A 10 -8.98 -13.70 -1.68
CA GLU A 10 -9.49 -12.89 -0.57
C GLU A 10 -8.61 -12.94 0.69
N LYS A 11 -8.00 -14.10 0.99
CA LYS A 11 -7.07 -14.23 2.13
C LYS A 11 -5.80 -13.40 1.93
N LEU A 12 -5.28 -13.37 0.70
CA LEU A 12 -4.13 -12.52 0.36
C LEU A 12 -4.51 -11.03 0.50
N GLN A 13 -5.69 -10.65 0.01
CA GLN A 13 -6.19 -9.28 0.12
C GLN A 13 -6.27 -8.83 1.59
N GLU A 14 -6.84 -9.68 2.45
CA GLU A 14 -6.92 -9.45 3.90
C GLU A 14 -5.54 -9.28 4.55
N ILE A 15 -4.57 -10.13 4.21
CA ILE A 15 -3.21 -10.06 4.76
C ILE A 15 -2.54 -8.74 4.37
N LEU A 16 -2.58 -8.38 3.09
CA LEU A 16 -1.95 -7.15 2.58
C LEU A 16 -2.62 -5.90 3.15
N TRP A 17 -3.95 -5.88 3.22
CA TRP A 17 -4.70 -4.76 3.81
C TRP A 17 -4.40 -4.59 5.29
N LYS A 18 -4.37 -5.68 6.07
CA LYS A 18 -4.01 -5.64 7.49
C LYS A 18 -2.57 -5.20 7.72
N PHE A 19 -1.64 -5.72 6.92
CA PHE A 19 -0.23 -5.35 7.01
C PHE A 19 0.00 -3.86 6.71
N GLY A 20 -0.81 -3.30 5.80
CA GLY A 20 -0.80 -1.88 5.44
C GLY A 20 -1.41 -0.91 6.41
N ARG A 21 -2.02 -1.39 7.49
CA ARG A 21 -2.62 -0.50 8.49
C ARG A 21 -1.55 0.43 9.05
N ASN A 22 -1.87 1.72 9.06
CA ASN A 22 -0.97 2.79 9.49
C ASN A 22 0.33 2.89 8.66
N ARG A 23 0.40 2.32 7.46
CA ARG A 23 1.53 2.49 6.54
C ARG A 23 1.12 3.23 5.28
N GLU A 24 2.07 3.89 4.66
CA GLU A 24 1.89 4.26 3.26
C GLU A 24 2.02 2.98 2.43
N ILE A 25 1.02 2.65 1.61
CA ILE A 25 1.06 1.53 0.66
C ILE A 25 0.84 2.07 -0.73
N VAL A 26 1.73 1.73 -1.66
CA VAL A 26 1.66 2.13 -3.06
C VAL A 26 1.81 0.93 -4.00
N ALA A 27 0.98 0.90 -5.03
CA ALA A 27 1.12 -0.04 -6.14
C ALA A 27 2.24 0.37 -7.10
N ARG A 28 2.84 -0.60 -7.77
CA ARG A 28 3.84 -0.42 -8.82
C ARG A 28 3.46 -1.26 -10.03
N ASN A 29 3.49 -0.67 -11.23
CA ASN A 29 3.16 -1.37 -12.47
C ASN A 29 4.33 -2.26 -12.96
N GLN A 30 4.13 -2.94 -14.09
CA GLN A 30 5.14 -3.84 -14.70
C GLN A 30 6.40 -3.10 -15.17
N ASP A 31 6.26 -1.85 -15.62
CA ASP A 31 7.38 -1.00 -16.03
C ASP A 31 8.16 -0.40 -14.84
N GLY A 32 7.70 -0.71 -13.62
CA GLY A 32 8.34 -0.28 -12.40
C GLY A 32 7.97 1.13 -11.93
N ILE A 33 6.93 1.73 -12.52
CA ILE A 33 6.40 3.05 -12.16
C ILE A 33 5.44 2.91 -10.96
N TYR A 34 5.64 3.74 -9.94
CA TYR A 34 4.75 3.81 -8.78
C TYR A 34 3.47 4.56 -9.09
N PHE A 35 2.38 4.11 -8.47
CA PHE A 35 1.13 4.85 -8.45
C PHE A 35 1.27 6.09 -7.55
N LYS A 36 0.25 6.94 -7.54
CA LYS A 36 0.28 8.20 -6.78
C LYS A 36 0.53 7.97 -5.28
N ARG A 37 1.35 8.84 -4.69
CA ARG A 37 1.73 8.90 -3.27
C ARG A 37 1.35 10.25 -2.65
N PRO A 38 1.01 10.32 -1.35
CA PRO A 38 0.81 9.16 -0.47
C PRO A 38 -0.46 8.39 -0.81
N SER A 39 -0.48 7.11 -0.47
CA SER A 39 -1.64 6.23 -0.66
C SER A 39 -1.78 5.23 0.48
N MET A 40 -3.00 4.68 0.59
CA MET A 40 -3.35 3.66 1.56
C MET A 40 -4.39 2.69 0.97
N LEU A 41 -4.53 1.52 1.60
CA LEU A 41 -5.63 0.60 1.34
C LEU A 41 -6.74 0.85 2.38
N LEU A 42 -7.92 1.24 1.93
CA LEU A 42 -9.09 1.44 2.79
C LEU A 42 -9.80 0.11 3.03
N TYR A 43 -9.91 -0.73 1.99
CA TYR A 43 -10.56 -2.03 2.03
C TYR A 43 -9.70 -3.11 1.36
N PRO A 44 -9.87 -4.40 1.71
CA PRO A 44 -9.18 -5.51 1.03
C PRO A 44 -9.35 -5.51 -0.49
N LYS A 45 -10.55 -5.17 -0.98
CA LYS A 45 -10.87 -5.13 -2.42
C LYS A 45 -10.09 -4.07 -3.19
N ASP A 46 -9.54 -3.04 -2.54
CA ASP A 46 -8.73 -2.01 -3.20
C ASP A 46 -7.53 -2.64 -3.93
N ILE A 47 -7.01 -3.76 -3.42
CA ILE A 47 -5.89 -4.50 -4.00
C ILE A 47 -6.25 -5.02 -5.39
N VAL A 48 -7.37 -5.72 -5.54
CA VAL A 48 -7.76 -6.28 -6.84
C VAL A 48 -8.19 -5.18 -7.80
N GLU A 49 -8.81 -4.10 -7.32
CA GLU A 49 -9.16 -2.95 -8.16
C GLU A 49 -7.90 -2.22 -8.67
N GLN A 50 -6.87 -2.06 -7.85
CA GLN A 50 -5.58 -1.52 -8.30
C GLN A 50 -4.88 -2.43 -9.31
N VAL A 51 -4.97 -3.77 -9.14
CA VAL A 51 -4.41 -4.72 -10.10
C VAL A 51 -5.14 -4.67 -11.45
N LYS A 52 -6.47 -4.54 -11.44
CA LYS A 52 -7.26 -4.28 -12.66
C LYS A 52 -6.86 -2.96 -13.33
N ALA A 53 -6.43 -1.97 -12.55
CA ALA A 53 -5.91 -0.69 -13.03
C ALA A 53 -4.41 -0.75 -13.45
N GLY A 54 -3.77 -1.92 -13.44
CA GLY A 54 -2.39 -2.10 -13.91
C GLY A 54 -1.34 -2.27 -12.81
N ALA A 55 -1.74 -2.40 -11.54
CA ALA A 55 -0.80 -2.74 -10.48
C ALA A 55 -0.22 -4.15 -10.66
N PHE A 56 1.08 -4.28 -10.44
CA PHE A 56 1.81 -5.55 -10.54
C PHE A 56 2.38 -6.01 -9.20
N SER A 57 2.86 -5.07 -8.38
CA SER A 57 3.35 -5.31 -7.03
C SER A 57 2.92 -4.20 -6.08
N PHE A 58 2.92 -4.47 -4.78
CA PHE A 58 2.61 -3.50 -3.73
C PHE A 58 3.84 -3.32 -2.83
N HIS A 59 4.09 -2.08 -2.42
CA HIS A 59 5.21 -1.69 -1.59
C HIS A 59 4.68 -0.84 -0.44
N CYS A 60 5.31 -0.92 0.73
CA CYS A 60 4.92 -0.14 1.89
C CYS A 60 6.09 0.57 2.56
N SER A 61 5.78 1.60 3.34
CA SER A 61 6.75 2.23 4.24
C SER A 61 7.16 1.28 5.37
N VAL A 62 8.41 1.42 5.81
CA VAL A 62 8.90 0.80 7.06
C VAL A 62 8.31 1.55 8.26
N GLU A 63 8.09 2.84 8.12
CA GLU A 63 7.45 3.70 9.11
C GLU A 63 5.95 3.41 9.23
N TYR A 64 5.46 3.68 10.44
CA TYR A 64 4.05 3.77 10.76
C TYR A 64 3.64 5.23 10.95
N TRP A 65 2.41 5.55 10.53
CA TRP A 65 1.84 6.88 10.44
C TRP A 65 0.50 6.98 11.17
N LYS A 66 0.22 8.13 11.79
CA LYS A 66 -1.11 8.48 12.31
C LYS A 66 -2.13 8.47 11.19
N ASN A 67 -1.83 9.18 10.10
CA ASN A 67 -2.61 9.13 8.86
C ASN A 67 -1.66 9.19 7.65
N PRO A 68 -1.46 8.08 6.91
CA PRO A 68 -0.58 8.05 5.75
C PRO A 68 -0.90 9.10 4.68
N LEU A 69 -2.18 9.43 4.49
CA LEU A 69 -2.60 10.37 3.45
C LEU A 69 -2.20 11.82 3.75
N LEU A 70 -1.81 12.14 4.99
CA LEU A 70 -1.44 13.49 5.39
C LEU A 70 0.08 13.72 5.40
N ILE A 71 0.88 12.69 5.17
CA ILE A 71 2.35 12.82 5.22
C ILE A 71 2.83 13.76 4.12
N ASN A 72 3.68 14.70 4.50
CA ASN A 72 4.47 15.53 3.61
C ASN A 72 5.79 15.90 4.29
N GLU A 73 6.64 16.61 3.56
CA GLU A 73 7.99 16.99 3.99
C GLU A 73 8.02 17.82 5.28
N ARG A 74 6.92 18.51 5.63
CA ARG A 74 6.86 19.42 6.78
C ARG A 74 6.36 18.78 8.05
N ASN A 75 5.63 17.66 7.97
CA ASN A 75 4.94 17.06 9.12
C ASN A 75 5.35 15.60 9.40
N TYR A 76 6.43 15.14 8.76
CA TYR A 76 6.90 13.76 8.86
C TYR A 76 7.06 13.28 10.30
N SER A 77 7.77 14.05 11.14
CA SER A 77 7.99 13.72 12.56
C SER A 77 6.69 13.69 13.37
N GLU A 78 5.73 14.57 13.05
CA GLU A 78 4.45 14.65 13.77
C GLU A 78 3.52 13.50 13.42
N GLN A 79 3.57 13.04 12.17
CA GLN A 79 2.75 11.94 11.67
C GLN A 79 3.33 10.57 12.04
N ARG A 80 4.65 10.43 12.22
CA ARG A 80 5.28 9.14 12.52
C ARG A 80 4.92 8.65 13.93
N ILE A 81 4.50 7.40 14.04
CA ILE A 81 4.18 6.73 15.32
C ILE A 81 5.11 5.56 15.64
N GLY A 82 5.94 5.14 14.69
CA GLY A 82 6.88 4.04 14.86
C GLY A 82 7.50 3.64 13.53
N PHE A 83 8.24 2.54 13.52
CA PHE A 83 8.79 1.90 12.33
C PHE A 83 9.17 0.45 12.65
N ASP A 84 9.21 -0.41 11.63
CA ASP A 84 9.80 -1.74 11.80
C ASP A 84 11.33 -1.67 11.78
N TRP A 85 11.97 -2.54 12.55
CA TRP A 85 13.38 -2.83 12.37
C TRP A 85 13.53 -3.99 11.37
N VAL A 86 14.08 -3.69 10.20
CA VAL A 86 14.29 -4.61 9.08
C VAL A 86 15.75 -4.66 8.66
#